data_AF-A0A8T4YRR6-F1
#
_entry.id   AF-A0A8T4YRR6-F1
#
_cell.length_a   1.000
_cell.length_b   1.000
_cell.length_c   1.000
_cell.angle_alpha   90.00
_cell.angle_beta   90.00
_cell.angle_gamma   90.00
#
_symmetry.space_group_name_H-M   'P 1'
#
loop_
_entity.id
_entity.type
_entity.pdbx_description
1 polymer ?
#
loop_
_entity_poly.entity_id
_entity_poly.type
_entity_poly.pdbx_seq_one_letter_code
_entity_poly.pdbx_strand_id
1 'polypeptide(L)'
;GDNALKAVKDLENRLKLLEVNTKELREDREKMITRISDMEKQTRDITEAYKEVLVKVSTIEERTQKVPTLPEPGVEAVIPIKREKALAKLTQTELAVLEMLAAEGPKTAPEIKERIRLSREHTARLMKKLYEEGYLERDSSKIPFKYSVKKEMENFLKKAETEAA
;
A
#
# COMPACT_ATOMS: atom_id res chain seq x y z
N GLY A 1 -46.09 60.96 11.28
CA GLY A 1 -46.95 59.88 10.74
C GLY A 1 -46.20 59.04 9.74
N ASP A 2 -45.90 59.60 8.57
CA ASP A 2 -45.44 58.84 7.38
C ASP A 2 -44.13 58.09 7.53
N ASN A 3 -43.15 58.61 8.26
CA ASN A 3 -41.86 57.94 8.41
C ASN A 3 -41.98 56.65 9.26
N ALA A 4 -42.86 56.67 10.27
CA ALA A 4 -43.16 55.48 11.07
C ALA A 4 -43.92 54.44 10.24
N LEU A 5 -44.84 54.87 9.36
CA LEU A 5 -45.58 53.96 8.48
C LEU A 5 -44.67 53.25 7.47
N LYS A 6 -43.70 53.98 6.89
CA LYS A 6 -42.68 53.39 6.00
C LYS A 6 -41.80 52.38 6.73
N ALA A 7 -41.36 52.69 7.95
CA ALA A 7 -40.55 51.78 8.75
C ALA A 7 -41.31 50.49 9.13
N VAL A 8 -42.60 50.59 9.48
CA VAL A 8 -43.44 49.42 9.76
C VAL A 8 -43.59 48.54 8.51
N LYS A 9 -43.78 49.13 7.34
CA LYS A 9 -43.88 48.38 6.08
C LYS A 9 -42.57 47.67 5.69
N ASP A 10 -41.42 48.30 5.93
CA ASP A 10 -40.11 47.68 5.73
C ASP A 10 -39.92 46.48 6.68
N LEU A 11 -40.26 46.65 7.96
CA LEU A 11 -40.21 45.57 8.94
C LEU A 11 -41.13 44.40 8.57
N GLU A 12 -42.34 44.67 8.06
CA GLU A 12 -43.27 43.65 7.60
C GLU A 12 -42.69 42.85 6.42
N ASN A 13 -42.03 43.51 5.47
CA ASN A 13 -41.37 42.84 4.36
C ASN A 13 -40.20 41.97 4.82
N ARG A 14 -39.40 42.46 5.78
CA ARG A 14 -38.29 41.71 6.36
C ARG A 14 -38.77 40.50 7.15
N LEU A 15 -39.89 40.62 7.87
CA LEU A 15 -40.55 39.50 8.55
C LEU A 15 -41.01 38.43 7.57
N LYS A 16 -41.67 38.84 6.47
CA LYS A 16 -42.09 37.90 5.40
C LYS A 16 -40.90 37.18 4.79
N LEU A 17 -39.81 37.90 4.51
CA LEU A 17 -38.59 37.30 3.99
C LEU A 17 -37.98 36.29 4.99
N LEU A 18 -37.96 36.64 6.29
CA LEU A 18 -37.47 35.76 7.33
C LEU A 18 -38.33 34.49 7.45
N GLU A 19 -39.65 34.61 7.34
CA GLU A 19 -40.57 33.46 7.33
C GLU A 19 -40.31 32.51 6.16
N VAL A 20 -40.02 33.04 4.96
CA VAL A 20 -39.65 32.21 3.80
C VAL A 20 -38.33 31.49 4.05
N ASN A 21 -37.29 32.23 4.46
CA ASN A 21 -35.97 31.65 4.72
C ASN A 21 -36.00 30.58 5.82
N THR A 22 -36.83 30.77 6.86
CA THR A 22 -36.98 29.76 7.93
C THR A 22 -37.70 28.50 7.47
N LYS A 23 -38.59 28.60 6.47
CA LYS A 23 -39.22 27.42 5.84
C LYS A 23 -38.22 26.67 4.96
N GLU A 24 -37.47 27.38 4.12
CA GLU A 24 -36.43 26.77 3.27
C GLU A 24 -35.36 26.07 4.11
N LEU A 25 -34.88 26.73 5.17
CA LEU A 25 -33.89 26.14 6.09
C LEU A 25 -34.43 24.90 6.79
N ARG A 26 -35.73 24.86 7.10
CA ARG A 26 -36.38 23.67 7.65
C ARG A 26 -36.38 22.53 6.64
N GLU A 27 -36.74 22.78 5.38
CA GLU A 27 -36.74 21.76 4.33
C GLU A 27 -35.33 21.20 4.09
N ASP A 28 -34.31 22.05 4.06
CA ASP A 28 -32.93 21.62 3.89
C ASP A 28 -32.42 20.85 5.11
N ARG A 29 -32.88 21.20 6.32
CA ARG A 29 -32.61 20.40 7.52
C ARG A 29 -33.20 19.00 7.41
N GLU A 30 -34.44 18.86 6.94
CA GLU A 30 -35.07 17.54 6.74
C GLU A 30 -34.30 16.70 5.70
N LYS A 31 -33.90 17.30 4.57
CA LYS A 31 -33.04 16.63 3.56
C LYS A 31 -31.68 16.22 4.14
N MET A 32 -31.12 17.03 5.04
CA MET A 32 -29.85 16.72 5.69
C MET A 32 -30.00 15.54 6.66
N ILE A 33 -31.10 15.48 7.42
CA ILE A 33 -31.40 14.38 8.34
C ILE A 33 -31.52 13.06 7.57
N THR A 34 -32.24 13.03 6.45
CA THR A 34 -32.38 11.81 5.64
C THR A 34 -31.03 11.36 5.08
N ARG A 35 -30.21 12.29 4.56
CA ARG A 35 -28.87 11.97 4.04
C ARG A 35 -27.92 11.45 5.11
N ILE A 36 -27.96 12.02 6.32
CA ILE A 36 -27.17 11.53 7.46
C ILE A 36 -27.60 10.11 7.82
N SER A 37 -28.90 9.84 7.91
CA SER A 37 -29.43 8.48 8.18
C SER A 37 -28.97 7.46 7.13
N ASP A 38 -28.95 7.83 5.85
CA ASP A 38 -28.46 6.97 4.78
C ASP A 38 -26.96 6.69 4.92
N MET A 39 -26.17 7.71 5.23
CA MET A 39 -24.73 7.56 5.50
C MET A 39 -24.46 6.68 6.72
N GLU A 40 -25.25 6.82 7.79
CA GLU A 40 -25.16 5.96 8.97
C GLU A 40 -25.47 4.49 8.63
N LYS A 41 -26.47 4.25 7.77
CA LYS A 41 -26.79 2.92 7.27
C LYS A 41 -25.62 2.34 6.45
N GLN A 42 -25.10 3.09 5.48
CA GLN A 42 -23.95 2.66 4.68
C GLN A 42 -22.72 2.36 5.57
N THR A 43 -22.48 3.17 6.59
CA THR A 43 -21.38 2.95 7.54
C THR A 43 -21.57 1.66 8.34
N ARG A 44 -22.80 1.36 8.77
CA ARG A 44 -23.13 0.08 9.42
C ARG A 44 -22.90 -1.10 8.48
N ASP A 45 -23.40 -1.03 7.25
CA ASP A 45 -23.26 -2.10 6.26
C ASP A 45 -21.76 -2.37 5.94
N ILE A 46 -20.95 -1.32 5.77
CA ILE A 46 -19.49 -1.45 5.59
C ILE A 46 -18.82 -2.06 6.81
N THR A 47 -19.24 -1.66 8.02
CA THR A 47 -18.69 -2.21 9.27
C THR A 47 -18.99 -3.70 9.40
N GLU A 48 -20.18 -4.14 8.99
CA GLU A 48 -20.56 -5.55 8.96
C GLU A 48 -19.76 -6.33 7.90
N ALA A 49 -19.65 -5.80 6.69
CA ALA A 49 -18.83 -6.39 5.64
C ALA A 49 -17.35 -6.49 6.05
N TYR A 50 -16.82 -5.46 6.73
CA TYR A 50 -15.46 -5.47 7.25
C TYR A 50 -15.27 -6.56 8.32
N LYS A 51 -16.23 -6.74 9.23
CA LYS A 51 -16.21 -7.84 10.20
C LYS A 51 -16.24 -9.21 9.52
N GLU A 52 -17.05 -9.37 8.47
CA GLU A 52 -17.10 -10.62 7.69
C GLU A 52 -15.76 -10.90 7.00
N VAL A 53 -15.16 -9.88 6.37
CA VAL A 53 -13.83 -9.98 5.78
C VAL A 53 -12.79 -10.31 6.84
N LEU A 54 -12.85 -9.69 8.02
CA LEU A 54 -11.93 -9.99 9.13
C LEU A 54 -12.03 -11.46 9.55
N VAL A 55 -13.23 -12.02 9.68
CA VAL A 55 -13.42 -13.45 9.99
C VAL A 55 -12.90 -14.35 8.86
N LYS A 56 -13.13 -13.98 7.60
CA LYS A 56 -12.59 -14.70 6.44
C LYS A 56 -11.06 -14.64 6.41
N VAL A 57 -10.47 -13.51 6.76
CA VAL A 57 -9.01 -13.35 6.86
C VAL A 57 -8.49 -14.18 8.04
N SER A 58 -9.11 -14.15 9.21
CA SER A 58 -8.71 -14.98 10.35
C SER A 58 -8.79 -16.47 10.05
N THR A 59 -9.79 -16.94 9.30
CA THR A 59 -9.87 -18.36 8.88
C THR A 59 -8.81 -18.72 7.82
N ILE A 60 -8.44 -17.79 6.93
CA ILE A 60 -7.30 -17.95 6.02
C ILE A 60 -5.98 -17.90 6.79
N GLU A 61 -5.88 -17.03 7.81
CA GLU A 61 -4.76 -16.91 8.72
C GLU A 61 -4.61 -18.18 9.56
N GLU A 62 -5.65 -18.76 10.15
CA GLU A 62 -5.58 -20.04 10.86
C GLU A 62 -5.16 -21.20 9.96
N ARG A 63 -5.62 -21.21 8.70
CA ARG A 63 -5.13 -22.15 7.66
C ARG A 63 -3.65 -21.92 7.32
N THR A 64 -3.12 -20.73 7.56
CA THR A 64 -1.70 -20.39 7.34
C THR A 64 -0.85 -20.33 8.62
N GLN A 65 -1.46 -20.29 9.83
CA GLN A 65 -0.87 -20.22 11.18
C GLN A 65 -0.59 -21.59 11.80
N LYS A 66 -0.85 -22.69 11.08
CA LYS A 66 -0.05 -23.93 11.26
C LYS A 66 1.44 -23.74 10.90
N VAL A 67 1.86 -22.52 10.56
CA VAL A 67 3.26 -22.10 10.50
C VAL A 67 3.46 -20.93 11.48
N PRO A 68 4.30 -21.08 12.53
CA PRO A 68 4.35 -20.13 13.66
C PRO A 68 5.20 -18.90 13.35
N THR A 69 4.78 -17.71 13.81
CA THR A 69 5.65 -16.51 13.94
C THR A 69 5.17 -15.55 15.03
N LEU A 70 6.04 -15.23 16.00
CA LEU A 70 6.07 -14.08 16.93
C LEU A 70 7.54 -13.95 17.48
N PRO A 71 7.97 -12.87 18.17
CA PRO A 71 7.86 -11.41 17.92
C PRO A 71 9.25 -10.68 17.97
N GLU A 72 9.30 -9.40 17.58
CA GLU A 72 10.50 -8.53 17.46
C GLU A 72 11.11 -8.05 18.80
N PRO A 73 12.39 -7.59 18.83
CA PRO A 73 12.65 -6.17 19.09
C PRO A 73 13.82 -5.57 18.28
N GLY A 74 13.66 -4.35 17.78
CA GLY A 74 14.60 -3.69 16.88
C GLY A 74 15.80 -3.01 17.56
N VAL A 75 16.90 -2.90 16.80
CA VAL A 75 17.68 -1.65 16.62
C VAL A 75 18.31 -1.69 15.21
N GLU A 76 18.04 -0.65 14.41
CA GLU A 76 18.56 -0.37 13.04
C GLU A 76 18.41 -1.51 12.01
N ALA A 77 17.28 -2.20 12.12
CA ALA A 77 17.00 -3.55 11.65
C ALA A 77 17.71 -3.95 10.34
N VAL A 78 18.88 -4.56 10.53
CA VAL A 78 19.43 -5.61 9.69
C VAL A 78 18.30 -6.63 9.46
N ILE A 79 17.52 -6.46 8.38
CA ILE A 79 16.34 -7.29 8.12
C ILE A 79 16.80 -8.76 8.08
N PRO A 80 16.42 -9.59 9.06
CA PRO A 80 16.68 -11.01 9.02
C PRO A 80 15.80 -11.53 7.90
N ILE A 81 16.43 -12.12 6.90
CA ILE A 81 15.75 -12.71 5.76
C ILE A 81 14.75 -13.73 6.31
N LYS A 82 13.45 -13.48 6.18
CA LYS A 82 12.42 -14.54 6.25
C LYS A 82 12.60 -15.38 4.98
N ARG A 83 13.62 -16.24 5.03
CA ARG A 83 14.25 -17.04 3.95
C ARG A 83 13.31 -17.91 3.13
N GLU A 84 12.06 -18.09 3.53
CA GLU A 84 11.19 -19.12 2.92
C GLU A 84 9.96 -18.55 2.21
N LYS A 85 9.52 -17.32 2.49
CA LYS A 85 8.29 -16.76 1.89
C LYS A 85 8.52 -15.86 0.68
N ALA A 86 9.75 -15.43 0.45
CA ALA A 86 10.06 -14.50 -0.63
C ALA A 86 10.36 -15.23 -1.96
N LEU A 87 10.85 -16.48 -1.93
CA LEU A 87 11.17 -17.26 -3.14
C LEU A 87 9.92 -17.74 -3.91
N ALA A 88 8.75 -17.83 -3.26
CA ALA A 88 7.52 -18.33 -3.86
C ALA A 88 6.86 -17.36 -4.87
N LYS A 89 7.37 -16.13 -5.01
CA LYS A 89 6.85 -15.11 -5.94
C LYS A 89 7.94 -14.50 -6.83
N LEU A 90 9.10 -15.14 -6.95
CA LEU A 90 10.11 -14.68 -7.89
C LEU A 90 9.73 -15.08 -9.31
N THR A 91 9.60 -14.08 -10.18
CA THR A 91 9.43 -14.29 -11.62
C THR A 91 10.73 -14.85 -12.22
N GLN A 92 10.64 -15.57 -13.34
CA GLN A 92 11.81 -16.19 -13.99
C GLN A 92 12.97 -15.21 -14.22
N THR A 93 12.66 -13.94 -14.48
CA THR A 93 13.65 -12.87 -14.64
C THR A 93 14.36 -12.51 -13.34
N GLU A 94 13.65 -12.54 -12.19
CA GLU A 94 14.22 -12.21 -10.88
C GLU A 94 15.25 -13.26 -10.45
N LEU A 95 14.92 -14.54 -10.62
CA LEU A 95 15.84 -15.64 -10.38
C LEU A 95 17.08 -15.55 -11.26
N ALA A 96 16.89 -15.33 -12.57
CA ALA A 96 18.02 -15.20 -13.50
C ALA A 96 18.99 -14.07 -13.13
N VAL A 97 18.50 -12.96 -12.54
CA VAL A 97 19.39 -11.89 -12.07
C VAL A 97 20.12 -12.28 -10.80
N LEU A 98 19.44 -12.91 -9.85
CA LEU A 98 20.06 -13.37 -8.61
C LEU A 98 21.12 -14.43 -8.87
N GLU A 99 20.85 -15.41 -9.73
CA GLU A 99 21.82 -16.43 -10.16
C GLU A 99 23.05 -15.80 -10.83
N MET A 100 22.82 -14.88 -11.77
CA MET A 100 23.91 -14.18 -12.46
C MET A 100 24.81 -13.43 -11.48
N LEU A 101 24.22 -12.69 -10.54
CA LEU A 101 24.98 -11.93 -9.55
C LEU A 101 25.69 -12.84 -8.52
N ALA A 102 25.13 -14.02 -8.23
CA ALA A 102 25.77 -15.01 -7.39
C ALA A 102 26.93 -15.74 -8.09
N ALA A 103 26.83 -15.97 -9.40
CA ALA A 103 27.85 -16.64 -10.20
C ALA A 103 28.98 -15.69 -10.65
N GLU A 104 28.63 -14.49 -11.11
CA GLU A 104 29.55 -13.54 -11.74
C GLU A 104 29.96 -12.39 -10.80
N GLY A 105 29.32 -12.26 -9.63
CA GLY A 105 29.62 -11.25 -8.64
C GLY A 105 28.93 -9.89 -8.88
N PRO A 106 29.39 -8.82 -8.18
CA PRO A 106 28.70 -7.54 -8.15
C PRO A 106 28.72 -6.82 -9.51
N LYS A 107 27.53 -6.51 -10.05
CA LYS A 107 27.35 -5.84 -11.34
C LYS A 107 26.53 -4.57 -11.27
N THR A 108 26.65 -3.76 -12.30
CA THR A 108 25.90 -2.51 -12.44
C THR A 108 24.58 -2.72 -13.17
N ALA A 109 23.61 -1.83 -12.96
CA ALA A 109 22.30 -1.92 -13.63
C ALA A 109 22.36 -2.01 -15.18
N PRO A 110 23.29 -1.32 -15.88
CA PRO A 110 23.49 -1.49 -17.32
C PRO A 110 23.91 -2.91 -17.73
N GLU A 111 24.84 -3.53 -16.99
CA GLU A 111 25.34 -4.88 -17.28
C GLU A 111 24.24 -5.94 -17.04
N ILE A 112 23.44 -5.75 -15.98
CA ILE A 112 22.29 -6.60 -15.67
C ILE A 112 21.24 -6.47 -16.79
N LYS A 113 20.96 -5.24 -17.25
CA LYS A 113 20.02 -4.98 -18.36
C LYS A 113 20.44 -5.70 -19.64
N GLU A 114 21.72 -5.66 -20.00
CA GLU A 114 22.22 -6.32 -21.22
C GLU A 114 22.00 -7.84 -21.19
N ARG A 115 22.14 -8.44 -20.00
CA ARG A 115 21.95 -9.88 -19.82
C ARG A 115 20.48 -10.31 -19.87
N ILE A 116 19.58 -9.55 -19.25
CA ILE A 116 18.13 -9.86 -19.23
C ILE A 116 17.36 -9.33 -20.45
N ARG A 117 18.00 -8.52 -21.30
CA ARG A 117 17.43 -7.89 -22.51
C ARG A 117 16.10 -7.15 -22.27
N LEU A 118 15.94 -6.53 -21.09
CA LEU A 118 14.76 -5.73 -20.75
C LEU A 118 14.99 -4.23 -20.95
N SER A 119 13.89 -3.47 -20.85
CA SER A 119 13.96 -2.00 -20.84
C SER A 119 14.72 -1.49 -19.62
N ARG A 120 15.31 -0.28 -19.73
CA ARG A 120 15.98 0.39 -18.60
C ARG A 120 15.04 0.54 -17.41
N GLU A 121 13.76 0.80 -17.67
CA GLU A 121 12.74 0.98 -16.64
C GLU A 121 12.38 -0.34 -15.94
N HIS A 122 12.18 -1.42 -16.68
CA HIS A 122 11.88 -2.73 -16.09
C HIS A 122 13.04 -3.22 -15.23
N THR A 123 14.28 -3.04 -15.70
CA THR A 123 15.47 -3.39 -14.93
C THR A 123 15.55 -2.60 -13.62
N ALA A 124 15.27 -1.29 -13.66
CA ALA A 124 15.28 -0.46 -12.45
C ALA A 124 14.19 -0.87 -11.45
N ARG A 125 12.97 -1.18 -11.93
CA ARG A 125 11.89 -1.69 -11.08
C ARG A 125 12.26 -3.03 -10.43
N LEU A 126 12.87 -3.93 -11.20
CA LEU A 126 13.35 -5.22 -10.75
C LEU A 126 14.40 -5.09 -9.64
N MET A 127 15.41 -4.25 -9.86
CA MET A 127 16.48 -4.00 -8.89
C MET A 127 15.95 -3.37 -7.61
N LYS A 128 14.99 -2.44 -7.73
CA LYS A 128 14.33 -1.83 -6.58
C LYS A 128 13.57 -2.88 -5.76
N LYS A 129 12.79 -3.74 -6.41
CA LYS A 129 12.04 -4.80 -5.75
C LYS A 129 12.96 -5.79 -5.05
N LEU A 130 13.99 -6.30 -5.74
CA LEU A 130 14.95 -7.23 -5.15
C LEU A 130 15.76 -6.63 -3.98
N TYR A 131 15.99 -5.31 -4.01
CA TYR A 131 16.59 -4.58 -2.91
C TYR A 131 15.61 -4.44 -1.71
N GLU A 132 14.36 -4.07 -1.95
CA GLU A 132 13.32 -3.96 -0.91
C GLU A 132 13.00 -5.30 -0.26
N GLU A 133 13.02 -6.39 -1.05
CA GLU A 133 12.83 -7.76 -0.56
C GLU A 133 14.07 -8.31 0.16
N GLY A 134 15.19 -7.58 0.16
CA GLY A 134 16.41 -7.92 0.91
C GLY A 134 17.30 -8.98 0.23
N TYR A 135 17.10 -9.23 -1.06
CA TYR A 135 17.92 -10.16 -1.84
C TYR A 135 19.21 -9.55 -2.36
N LEU A 136 19.15 -8.26 -2.69
CA LEU A 136 20.27 -7.49 -3.19
C LEU A 136 20.71 -6.44 -2.18
N GLU A 137 22.01 -6.23 -2.13
CA GLU A 137 22.63 -5.08 -1.51
C GLU A 137 23.08 -4.13 -2.63
N ARG A 138 22.90 -2.82 -2.41
CA ARG A 138 23.39 -1.79 -3.33
C ARG A 138 24.58 -1.10 -2.70
N ASP A 139 25.68 -1.06 -3.42
CA ASP A 139 26.83 -0.23 -3.08
C ASP A 139 26.63 1.15 -3.73
N SER A 140 26.26 2.12 -2.89
CA SER A 140 26.12 3.52 -3.29
C SER A 140 27.44 4.30 -3.26
N SER A 141 28.57 3.64 -3.00
CA SER A 141 29.88 4.30 -2.91
C SER A 141 30.38 4.84 -4.24
N LYS A 142 29.91 4.29 -5.38
CA LYS A 142 30.31 4.70 -6.74
C LYS A 142 29.12 4.68 -7.70
N ILE A 143 29.12 5.59 -8.68
CA ILE A 143 28.13 5.66 -9.76
C ILE A 143 28.79 5.13 -11.05
N PRO A 144 28.14 4.23 -11.81
CA PRO A 144 26.83 3.61 -11.55
C PRO A 144 26.87 2.64 -10.35
N PHE A 145 25.76 2.58 -9.60
CA PHE A 145 25.65 1.71 -8.43
C PHE A 145 25.89 0.25 -8.79
N LYS A 146 26.61 -0.45 -7.90
CA LYS A 146 26.82 -1.89 -8.00
C LYS A 146 25.81 -2.62 -7.12
N TYR A 147 25.27 -3.69 -7.65
CA TYR A 147 24.37 -4.59 -6.95
C TYR A 147 25.10 -5.89 -6.68
N SER A 148 25.06 -6.36 -5.44
CA SER A 148 25.58 -7.66 -5.02
C SER A 148 24.47 -8.48 -4.39
N VAL A 149 24.50 -9.79 -4.59
CA VAL A 149 23.60 -10.68 -3.86
C VAL A 149 24.06 -10.75 -2.41
N LYS A 150 23.11 -10.74 -1.47
CA LYS A 150 23.43 -10.87 -0.05
C LYS A 150 24.06 -12.24 0.19
N LYS A 151 25.14 -12.32 1.00
CA LYS A 151 25.87 -13.57 1.29
C LYS A 151 24.97 -14.73 1.75
N GLU A 152 23.89 -14.41 2.45
CA GLU A 152 22.90 -15.40 2.87
C GLU A 152 22.21 -16.04 1.66
N MET A 153 21.83 -15.25 0.65
CA MET A 153 21.18 -15.71 -0.58
C MET A 153 22.12 -16.48 -1.51
N GLU A 154 23.41 -16.13 -1.56
CA GLU A 154 24.40 -16.90 -2.33
C GLU A 154 24.44 -18.38 -1.90
N ASN A 155 24.32 -18.63 -0.59
CA ASN A 155 24.28 -19.99 -0.04
C ASN A 155 22.95 -20.71 -0.34
N PHE A 156 21.83 -19.99 -0.41
CA PHE A 156 20.54 -20.56 -0.80
C PHE A 156 20.49 -20.94 -2.28
N LEU A 157 21.03 -20.09 -3.17
CA LEU A 157 21.06 -20.36 -4.60
C LEU A 157 22.00 -21.53 -4.94
N LYS A 158 23.17 -21.62 -4.32
CA LYS A 158 24.09 -22.75 -4.49
C LYS A 158 23.49 -24.09 -4.06
N LYS A 159 22.63 -24.07 -3.03
CA LYS A 159 21.93 -25.27 -2.56
C LYS A 159 20.81 -25.71 -3.51
N ALA A 160 20.14 -24.77 -4.17
CA ALA A 160 19.11 -25.06 -5.17
C ALA A 160 19.71 -25.69 -6.45
N GLU A 161 20.94 -25.34 -6.84
CA GLU A 161 21.65 -26.01 -7.94
C GLU A 161 22.06 -27.45 -7.61
N THR A 162 22.26 -27.81 -6.33
CA THR A 162 22.71 -29.15 -5.93
C THR A 162 21.58 -30.17 -5.77
N GLU A 163 20.32 -29.73 -5.75
CA GLU A 163 19.13 -30.61 -5.65
C GLU A 163 18.46 -30.89 -7.00
N ALA A 164 18.97 -30.30 -8.09
CA ALA A 164 18.47 -30.48 -9.46
C ALA A 164 19.41 -31.30 -10.37
N ALA A 165 20.46 -31.93 -9.82
CA ALA A 165 21.42 -32.77 -10.53
C ALA A 165 21.27 -34.25 -10.17
#